data_AF-A0A7C4H8L0-F1
#
_entry.id   AF-A0A7C4H8L0-F1
#
_cell.length_a   1.000
_cell.length_b   1.000
_cell.length_c   1.000
_cell.angle_alpha   90.00
_cell.angle_beta   90.00
_cell.angle_gamma   90.00
#
_symmetry.space_group_name_H-M   'P 1'
#
loop_
_entity.id
_entity.type
_entity.pdbx_description
1 polymer ?
#
loop_
_entity_poly.entity_id
_entity_poly.type
_entity_poly.pdbx_seq_one_letter_code
_entity_poly.pdbx_strand_id
1 'polypeptide(L)'
;MKSKRFSYGVGALVTFIISLGTAAIIYGSGIIAFDPIGLIAWVLSLLGAYTIIYALRMREDTFYYASWGLIMFAIGLASALYRVMSPLIIFGLLLIVLAIIGLIAYWRKK
;
A
#
# COMPACT_ATOMS: atom_id res chain seq x y z
N MET A 1 33.13 -2.53 5.15
CA MET A 1 31.79 -3.11 5.35
C MET A 1 30.79 -2.37 4.48
N LYS A 2 30.33 -2.96 3.35
CA LYS A 2 29.19 -2.42 2.61
C LYS A 2 27.95 -2.64 3.47
N SER A 3 27.33 -1.58 3.99
CA SER A 3 26.03 -1.71 4.63
C SER A 3 25.08 -2.36 3.61
N LYS A 4 24.51 -3.51 3.96
CA LYS A 4 23.41 -4.09 3.17
C LYS A 4 22.27 -3.07 3.27
N ARG A 5 22.15 -2.17 2.28
CA ARG A 5 20.93 -1.39 2.09
C ARG A 5 19.81 -2.43 2.04
N PHE A 6 18.89 -2.38 3.01
CA PHE A 6 17.71 -3.23 2.99
C PHE A 6 17.01 -3.00 1.65
N SER A 7 17.09 -3.99 0.76
CA SER A 7 16.47 -3.91 -0.55
C SER A 7 14.96 -3.85 -0.36
N TYR A 8 14.29 -2.94 -1.07
CA TYR A 8 12.83 -2.83 -1.12
C TYR A 8 12.16 -4.21 -1.22
N GLY A 9 12.70 -5.08 -2.09
CA GLY A 9 12.16 -6.42 -2.31
C GLY A 9 12.16 -7.30 -1.05
N VAL A 10 13.18 -7.20 -0.20
CA VAL A 10 13.24 -7.97 1.06
C VAL A 10 12.17 -7.46 2.03
N GLY A 11 12.05 -6.14 2.18
CA GLY A 11 11.05 -5.58 3.09
C GLY A 11 9.61 -5.78 2.59
N ALA A 12 9.36 -5.64 1.29
CA ALA A 12 8.07 -5.93 0.68
C ALA A 12 7.65 -7.40 0.89
N LEU A 13 8.60 -8.34 0.73
CA LEU A 13 8.36 -9.76 0.97
C LEU A 13 8.07 -10.06 2.45
N VAL A 14 8.82 -9.45 3.38
CA VAL A 14 8.56 -9.57 4.81
C VAL A 14 7.18 -9.02 5.16
N THR A 15 6.80 -7.84 4.66
CA THR A 15 5.47 -7.25 4.87
C THR A 15 4.38 -8.14 4.29
N PHE A 16 4.58 -8.69 3.10
CA PHE A 16 3.62 -9.59 2.46
C PHE A 16 3.38 -10.86 3.29
N ILE A 17 4.46 -11.50 3.76
CA ILE A 17 4.36 -12.71 4.60
C ILE A 17 3.71 -12.41 5.95
N ILE A 18 4.09 -11.30 6.61
CA ILE A 18 3.46 -10.87 7.87
C ILE A 18 1.97 -10.60 7.65
N SER A 19 1.61 -9.94 6.54
CA SER A 19 0.23 -9.64 6.20
C SER A 19 -0.59 -10.92 5.99
N LEU A 20 -0.06 -11.89 5.23
CA LEU A 20 -0.67 -13.21 5.04
C LEU A 20 -0.82 -13.98 6.36
N GLY A 21 0.22 -14.00 7.19
CA GLY A 21 0.18 -14.68 8.49
C GLY A 21 -0.85 -14.05 9.43
N THR A 22 -0.94 -12.72 9.45
CA THR A 22 -1.94 -11.98 10.24
C THR A 22 -3.35 -12.28 9.74
N ALA A 23 -3.57 -12.26 8.42
CA ALA A 23 -4.85 -12.61 7.83
C ALA A 23 -5.24 -14.06 8.15
N ALA A 24 -4.30 -15.01 8.06
CA ALA A 24 -4.54 -16.41 8.39
C ALA A 24 -4.94 -16.61 9.87
N ILE A 25 -4.31 -15.90 10.80
CA ILE A 25 -4.68 -15.94 12.23
C ILE A 25 -6.09 -15.38 12.43
N ILE A 26 -6.40 -14.22 11.85
CA ILE A 26 -7.68 -13.53 12.07
C ILE A 26 -8.85 -14.31 11.45
N TYR A 27 -8.70 -14.75 10.21
CA TYR A 27 -9.73 -15.55 9.54
C TYR A 27 -9.81 -16.97 10.11
N GLY A 28 -8.67 -17.58 10.45
CA GLY A 28 -8.62 -18.94 11.01
C GLY A 28 -9.15 -19.03 12.45
N SER A 29 -9.06 -17.95 13.24
CA SER A 29 -9.65 -17.86 14.58
C SER A 29 -11.13 -17.50 14.58
N GLY A 30 -11.71 -17.17 13.41
CA GLY A 30 -13.12 -16.78 13.30
C GLY A 30 -13.44 -15.40 13.88
N ILE A 31 -12.43 -14.56 14.15
CA ILE A 31 -12.64 -13.18 14.62
C ILE A 31 -13.40 -12.37 13.55
N ILE A 32 -13.09 -12.60 12.28
CA ILE A 32 -13.77 -12.00 11.13
C ILE A 32 -14.25 -13.12 10.21
N ALA A 33 -15.47 -13.00 9.68
CA ALA A 33 -15.98 -13.90 8.66
C ALA A 33 -15.07 -13.88 7.42
N PHE A 34 -14.73 -15.06 6.91
CA PHE A 34 -13.87 -15.17 5.74
C PHE A 34 -14.51 -14.53 4.51
N ASP A 35 -13.84 -13.52 3.95
CA ASP A 35 -14.19 -12.86 2.70
C ASP A 35 -12.94 -12.83 1.81
N PRO A 36 -12.93 -13.51 0.65
CA PRO A 36 -11.81 -13.48 -0.28
C PRO A 36 -11.42 -12.07 -0.73
N ILE A 37 -12.39 -11.17 -0.88
CA ILE A 37 -12.15 -9.77 -1.24
C ILE A 37 -11.48 -9.05 -0.07
N GLY A 38 -11.92 -9.35 1.16
CA GLY A 38 -11.31 -8.84 2.38
C GLY A 38 -9.85 -9.27 2.54
N LEU A 39 -9.49 -10.50 2.13
CA LEU A 39 -8.12 -10.98 2.18
C LEU A 39 -7.21 -10.23 1.19
N ILE A 40 -7.68 -10.02 -0.04
CA ILE A 40 -6.97 -9.21 -1.04
C ILE A 40 -6.82 -7.76 -0.53
N ALA A 41 -7.88 -7.20 0.04
CA ALA A 41 -7.89 -5.87 0.63
C ALA A 41 -6.83 -5.73 1.74
N TRP A 42 -6.73 -6.75 2.60
CA TRP A 42 -5.80 -6.81 3.71
C TRP A 42 -4.35 -6.78 3.23
N VAL A 43 -4.03 -7.65 2.28
CA VAL A 43 -2.69 -7.79 1.72
C VAL A 43 -2.26 -6.51 0.99
N LEU A 44 -3.12 -5.99 0.10
CA LEU A 44 -2.83 -4.78 -0.66
C LEU A 44 -2.73 -3.53 0.22
N SER A 45 -3.57 -3.41 1.24
CA SER A 45 -3.51 -2.27 2.16
C SER A 45 -2.19 -2.24 2.94
N LEU A 46 -1.79 -3.37 3.53
CA LEU A 46 -0.54 -3.43 4.31
C LEU A 46 0.70 -3.26 3.42
N LEU A 47 0.71 -3.88 2.24
CA LEU A 47 1.81 -3.74 1.30
C LEU A 47 1.90 -2.32 0.72
N GLY A 48 0.76 -1.70 0.40
CA GLY A 48 0.65 -0.32 -0.04
C GLY A 48 1.17 0.65 1.02
N ALA A 49 0.73 0.49 2.27
CA ALA A 49 1.19 1.29 3.40
C ALA A 49 2.72 1.16 3.61
N TYR A 50 3.26 -0.06 3.57
CA TYR A 50 4.72 -0.27 3.63
C TYR A 50 5.44 0.44 2.49
N THR A 51 4.92 0.35 1.26
CA THR A 51 5.55 0.95 0.08
C THR A 51 5.54 2.48 0.15
N ILE A 52 4.47 3.08 0.69
CA ILE A 52 4.42 4.53 0.98
C ILE A 52 5.46 4.91 2.04
N ILE A 53 5.54 4.16 3.15
CA ILE A 53 6.53 4.41 4.21
C ILE A 53 7.95 4.28 3.67
N TYR A 54 8.21 3.27 2.84
CA TYR A 54 9.49 3.07 2.17
C TYR A 54 9.83 4.26 1.26
N ALA A 55 8.88 4.72 0.44
CA ALA A 55 9.05 5.88 -0.44
C ALA A 55 9.41 7.16 0.32
N LEU A 56 8.81 7.37 1.50
CA LEU A 56 9.10 8.52 2.36
C LEU A 56 10.48 8.42 3.03
N ARG A 57 10.98 7.21 3.28
CA ARG A 57 12.25 6.96 3.97
C ARG A 57 13.45 6.92 3.02
N MET A 58 13.29 6.35 1.83
CA MET A 58 14.31 6.33 0.78
C MET A 58 14.12 7.52 -0.17
N ARG A 59 15.16 8.35 -0.32
CA ARG A 59 15.13 9.51 -1.26
C ARG A 59 15.32 9.14 -2.72
N GLU A 60 15.84 7.94 -3.00
CA GLU A 60 15.96 7.41 -4.37
C GLU A 60 14.59 6.88 -4.82
N ASP A 61 14.12 7.35 -5.99
CA ASP A 61 12.87 6.94 -6.64
C ASP A 61 11.59 7.08 -5.79
N THR A 62 11.56 8.04 -4.86
CA THR A 62 10.41 8.35 -4.00
C THR A 62 9.10 8.44 -4.78
N PHE A 63 9.09 9.07 -5.96
CA PHE A 63 7.88 9.22 -6.78
C PHE A 63 7.33 7.87 -7.26
N TYR A 64 8.20 6.96 -7.67
CA TYR A 64 7.82 5.63 -8.16
C TYR A 64 7.19 4.80 -7.05
N TYR A 65 7.89 4.68 -5.91
CA TYR A 65 7.40 3.91 -4.76
C TYR A 65 6.14 4.55 -4.15
N ALA A 66 6.08 5.88 -4.03
CA ALA A 66 4.91 6.56 -3.49
C ALA A 66 3.66 6.31 -4.35
N SER A 67 3.80 6.40 -5.67
CA SER A 67 2.68 6.18 -6.61
C SER A 67 2.15 4.75 -6.52
N TRP A 68 3.06 3.76 -6.58
CA TRP A 68 2.69 2.35 -6.47
C TRP A 68 2.10 2.00 -5.11
N GLY A 69 2.68 2.54 -4.03
CA GLY A 69 2.14 2.37 -2.68
C GLY A 69 0.75 2.96 -2.53
N LEU A 70 0.50 4.14 -3.09
CA LEU A 70 -0.83 4.76 -3.07
C LEU A 70 -1.87 3.96 -3.85
N ILE A 71 -1.50 3.43 -5.02
CA ILE A 71 -2.39 2.61 -5.85
C ILE A 71 -2.77 1.33 -5.10
N MET A 72 -1.79 0.59 -4.57
CA MET A 72 -2.06 -0.63 -3.79
C MET A 72 -2.90 -0.34 -2.55
N PHE A 73 -2.58 0.74 -1.83
CA PHE A 73 -3.32 1.14 -0.65
C PHE A 73 -4.75 1.54 -0.98
N ALA A 74 -4.97 2.30 -2.05
CA ALA A 74 -6.29 2.72 -2.49
C ALA A 74 -7.15 1.54 -2.95
N ILE A 75 -6.57 0.57 -3.67
CA ILE A 75 -7.28 -0.67 -4.03
C ILE A 75 -7.67 -1.42 -2.76
N GLY A 76 -6.74 -1.59 -1.83
CA GLY A 76 -7.01 -2.25 -0.56
C GLY A 76 -8.12 -1.55 0.24
N LEU A 77 -8.07 -0.23 0.33
CA LEU A 77 -9.07 0.58 1.02
C LEU A 77 -10.44 0.51 0.33
N ALA A 78 -10.47 0.53 -1.01
CA ALA A 78 -11.70 0.38 -1.78
C ALA A 78 -12.33 -1.00 -1.57
N SER A 79 -11.52 -2.06 -1.59
CA SER A 79 -11.97 -3.42 -1.30
C SER A 79 -12.38 -3.62 0.17
N ALA A 80 -11.86 -2.83 1.11
CA ALA A 80 -12.29 -2.89 2.52
C ALA A 80 -13.59 -2.10 2.78
N LEU A 81 -13.77 -0.97 2.07
CA LEU A 81 -14.84 -0.01 2.35
C LEU A 81 -15.99 -0.02 1.34
N TYR A 82 -15.97 -0.85 0.30
CA TYR A 82 -17.00 -0.83 -0.77
C TYR A 82 -18.44 -0.98 -0.26
N ARG A 83 -18.64 -1.61 0.90
CA ARG A 83 -19.97 -1.77 1.51
C ARG A 83 -20.50 -0.51 2.19
N VAL A 84 -19.60 0.40 2.58
CA VAL A 84 -19.90 1.59 3.39
C VAL A 84 -19.68 2.88 2.60
N MET A 85 -18.80 2.85 1.60
CA MET A 85 -18.44 4.00 0.80
C MET A 85 -18.27 3.62 -0.67
N SER A 86 -18.71 4.50 -1.57
CA SER A 86 -18.53 4.31 -3.01
C SER A 86 -17.05 4.23 -3.37
N PRO A 87 -16.60 3.18 -4.10
CA PRO A 87 -15.23 3.08 -4.60
C PRO A 87 -14.78 4.28 -5.44
N LEU A 88 -15.73 4.99 -6.07
CA LEU A 88 -15.44 6.21 -6.84
C LEU A 88 -14.86 7.33 -5.97
N ILE A 89 -15.25 7.42 -4.69
CA ILE A 89 -14.72 8.45 -3.77
C ILE A 89 -13.23 8.18 -3.50
N ILE A 90 -12.88 6.92 -3.24
CA ILE A 90 -11.50 6.49 -3.00
C ILE A 90 -10.66 6.69 -4.26
N PHE A 91 -11.21 6.33 -5.42
CA PHE A 91 -10.55 6.53 -6.70
C PHE A 91 -10.32 8.02 -7.00
N GLY A 92 -11.31 8.87 -6.75
CA GLY A 92 -11.17 10.32 -6.89
C GLY A 92 -10.07 10.89 -5.98
N LEU A 93 -10.03 10.47 -4.71
CA LEU A 93 -8.99 10.88 -3.77
C LEU A 93 -7.60 10.41 -4.22
N LEU A 94 -7.47 9.16 -4.68
CA LEU A 94 -6.24 8.61 -5.25
C LEU A 94 -5.73 9.49 -6.39
N LEU A 95 -6.59 9.87 -7.34
CA LEU A 95 -6.21 10.72 -8.46
C LEU A 95 -5.72 12.10 -8.01
N ILE A 96 -6.40 12.73 -7.05
CA ILE A 96 -5.99 14.02 -6.49
C ILE A 96 -4.60 13.91 -5.86
N VAL A 97 -4.36 12.89 -5.03
CA VAL A 97 -3.08 12.73 -4.35
C VAL A 97 -1.95 12.40 -5.34
N LEU A 98 -2.21 11.56 -6.36
CA LEU A 98 -1.23 11.29 -7.42
C LEU A 98 -0.89 12.55 -8.22
N ALA A 99 -1.88 13.39 -8.53
CA ALA A 99 -1.66 14.66 -9.22
C ALA A 99 -0.79 15.60 -8.38
N ILE A 100 -1.06 15.72 -7.07
CA ILE A 100 -0.25 16.53 -6.14
C ILE A 100 1.20 16.01 -6.08
N ILE A 101 1.38 14.71 -5.92
CA ILE A 101 2.72 14.09 -5.86
C ILE A 101 3.47 14.29 -7.20
N GLY A 102 2.76 14.18 -8.33
CA GLY A 102 3.31 14.45 -9.67
C GLY A 102 3.78 15.88 -9.85
N LEU A 103 2.97 16.85 -9.39
CA LEU A 103 3.31 18.27 -9.45
C LEU A 103 4.53 18.60 -8.59
N ILE A 104 4.58 18.07 -7.35
CA ILE A 104 5.73 18.24 -6.44
C ILE A 104 6.99 17.64 -7.06
N ALA A 105 6.89 16.44 -7.65
CA ALA A 105 8.01 15.77 -8.30
C ALA A 105 8.53 16.56 -9.52
N TYR A 106 7.63 17.14 -10.31
CA TYR A 106 7.98 18.00 -11.43
C TYR A 106 8.74 19.26 -10.98
N TRP A 107 8.26 19.94 -9.93
CA TRP A 107 8.93 21.13 -9.41
C TRP A 107 10.28 20.86 -8.77
N ARG A 108 10.49 19.67 -8.19
CA ARG A 108 11.80 19.30 -7.63
C ARG A 108 12.87 18.96 -8.68
N LYS A 109 12.47 18.67 -9.91
CA LYS A 109 13.40 18.37 -11.02
C LYS A 109 13.82 19.62 -11.81
N LYS A 110 13.13 20.74 -11.63
CA LYS A 110 13.43 22.02 -12.28
C LYS A 110 14.23 22.90 -11.33
#